data_AF-A0AAV7KNN4-F1
#
_entry.id   AF-A0AAV7KNN4-F1
#
_cell.length_a   1.000
_cell.length_b   1.000
_cell.length_c   1.000
_cell.angle_alpha   90.00
_cell.angle_beta   90.00
_cell.angle_gamma   90.00
#
_symmetry.space_group_name_H-M   'P 1'
#
loop_
_entity.id
_entity.type
_entity.pdbx_description
1 polymer ?
#
loop_
_entity_poly.entity_id
_entity_poly.type
_entity_poly.pdbx_seq_one_letter_code
_entity_poly.pdbx_strand_id
1 'polypeptide(L)'
;MAENIQVSYFIAKCDNFESLIKCQESKIWACPRHEKSEKQPRDILLTAFNTSQVIIMFSVNASKGWQGYARLMTPPAETAVKKNNSMWYTFEVEWVVTFTSRFRNGLSFSMTEDIMIHEKENLKSLNKARNWETVNDAIGKNLCNLLDAQYKLSKENEQKVEARKMGYENPIFFKLSETDSTISSSALWERLTTHVKDYGRIMLACPFGSHRYNLHGENSDLDMFVVYIGDTEKCLSFHPPPLTIKNRTSEQPDFTLYELYRYCELLVTGDPRVVESLFLHNNSIHYAIDEYYQFVELRKNVLSRDVVRKYLSDACGNHGLKKLLQWEKQDNPPNKDKLYKVLYIVMRLLFHARQIALGEEIRVFFEEKSEEREFLLSIRRHECTYQVVKDRIELVRGEIDVLLKSDNCELKNSAYVNPIEQLMLSIRRKIC
;
A
#
# COMPACT_ATOMS: atom_id res chain seq x y z
N MET A 1 17.86 6.94 46.19
CA MET A 1 17.77 8.27 45.56
C MET A 1 18.47 8.16 44.22
N ALA A 2 17.74 8.13 43.11
CA ALA A 2 18.37 8.10 41.79
C ALA A 2 19.00 9.48 41.58
N GLU A 3 20.33 9.53 41.45
CA GLU A 3 21.03 10.74 41.02
C GLU A 3 20.40 11.22 39.71
N ASN A 4 19.98 12.48 39.68
CA ASN A 4 19.36 13.08 38.51
C ASN A 4 20.47 13.29 37.47
N ILE A 5 20.71 12.28 36.63
CA ILE A 5 21.77 12.31 35.61
C ILE A 5 21.53 13.52 34.71
N GLN A 6 22.49 14.44 34.69
CA GLN A 6 22.44 15.58 33.78
C GLN A 6 22.51 15.09 32.33
N VAL A 7 21.65 15.60 31.46
CA VAL A 7 21.59 15.20 30.05
C VAL A 7 21.81 16.42 29.15
N SER A 8 22.67 16.27 28.15
CA SER A 8 22.92 17.25 27.09
C SER A 8 22.32 16.77 25.77
N TYR A 9 21.57 17.64 25.11
CA TYR A 9 20.81 17.31 23.90
C TYR A 9 21.37 18.04 22.67
N PHE A 10 21.64 17.28 21.61
CA PHE A 10 22.21 17.77 20.36
C PHE A 10 21.37 17.37 19.14
N ILE A 11 21.28 18.26 18.16
CA ILE A 11 20.60 17.98 16.89
C ILE A 11 21.63 17.58 15.83
N ALA A 12 21.49 16.41 15.23
CA ALA A 12 22.29 15.97 14.09
C ALA A 12 21.47 16.05 12.81
N LYS A 13 21.93 16.88 11.85
CA LYS A 13 21.36 16.97 10.51
C LYS A 13 22.13 16.05 9.58
N CYS A 14 21.43 15.11 8.95
CA CYS A 14 21.99 14.14 8.02
C CYS A 14 21.73 14.57 6.59
N ASP A 15 22.72 14.45 5.70
CA ASP A 15 22.53 14.83 4.29
C ASP A 15 21.60 13.89 3.53
N ASN A 16 21.60 12.61 3.89
CA ASN A 16 20.80 11.59 3.23
C ASN A 16 20.47 10.42 4.16
N PHE A 17 19.43 9.66 3.79
CA PHE A 17 19.00 8.47 4.51
C PHE A 17 20.05 7.35 4.48
N GLU A 18 20.88 7.26 3.45
CA GLU A 18 21.87 6.20 3.35
C GLU A 18 22.91 6.29 4.48
N SER A 19 23.34 7.52 4.80
CA SER A 19 24.25 7.77 5.91
C SER A 19 23.61 7.37 7.24
N LEU A 20 22.36 7.79 7.45
CA LEU A 20 21.61 7.44 8.66
C LEU A 20 21.43 5.93 8.81
N ILE A 21 21.10 5.21 7.74
CA ILE A 21 20.96 3.74 7.75
C ILE A 21 22.29 3.09 8.11
N LYS A 22 23.40 3.54 7.51
CA LYS A 22 24.75 3.07 7.87
C LYS A 22 25.05 3.27 9.36
N CYS A 23 24.60 4.37 9.95
CA CYS A 23 24.72 4.61 11.40
C CYS A 23 23.91 3.63 12.23
N GLN A 24 22.66 3.38 11.82
CA GLN A 24 21.76 2.45 12.51
C GLN A 24 22.32 1.02 12.50
N GLU A 25 22.95 0.60 11.40
CA GLU A 25 23.54 -0.73 11.24
C GLU A 25 24.88 -0.86 11.97
N SER A 26 25.78 0.12 11.77
CA SER A 26 27.14 0.06 12.33
C SER A 26 27.25 0.54 13.78
N LYS A 27 26.23 1.24 14.29
CA LYS A 27 26.25 1.97 15.58
C LYS A 27 27.36 3.04 15.67
N ILE A 28 27.89 3.47 14.53
CA ILE A 28 28.95 4.48 14.45
C ILE A 28 28.39 5.73 13.76
N TRP A 29 28.66 6.90 14.34
CA TRP A 29 28.40 8.19 13.71
C TRP A 29 29.67 9.03 13.68
N ALA A 30 29.61 10.18 13.00
CA ALA A 30 30.73 11.09 12.93
C ALA A 30 30.30 12.56 12.88
N CYS A 31 31.15 13.43 13.39
CA CYS A 31 31.03 14.88 13.24
C CYS A 31 32.21 15.44 12.42
N PRO A 32 31.99 16.50 11.62
CA PRO A 32 33.02 17.05 10.76
C PRO A 32 34.03 17.88 11.57
N ARG A 33 35.28 17.91 11.10
CA ARG A 33 36.28 18.92 11.49
C ARG A 33 36.06 20.16 10.65
N HIS A 34 35.83 21.30 11.30
CA HIS A 34 35.68 22.58 10.61
C HIS A 34 37.00 23.35 10.61
N GLU A 35 37.70 23.43 9.48
CA GLU A 35 39.02 24.08 9.40
C GLU A 35 39.02 25.55 9.83
N LYS A 36 37.89 26.25 9.66
CA LYS A 36 37.75 27.71 9.88
C LYS A 36 36.95 28.09 11.13
N SER A 37 36.50 27.12 11.93
CA SER A 37 35.70 27.38 13.13
C SER A 37 36.53 27.14 14.39
N GLU A 38 36.56 28.09 15.32
CA GLU A 38 37.15 27.88 16.64
C GLU A 38 36.32 26.89 17.48
N LYS A 39 35.00 26.85 17.26
CA LYS A 39 34.10 25.91 17.92
C LYS A 39 33.92 24.65 17.07
N GLN A 40 34.58 23.57 17.48
CA GLN A 40 34.43 22.25 16.85
C GLN A 40 33.29 21.46 17.49
N PRO A 41 32.44 20.79 16.70
CA PRO A 41 31.44 19.85 17.21
C PRO A 41 32.04 18.77 18.11
N ARG A 42 33.25 18.30 17.76
CA ARG A 42 34.02 17.33 18.54
C ARG A 42 34.23 17.81 19.98
N ASP A 43 34.72 19.02 20.16
CA ASP A 43 35.11 19.52 21.47
C ASP A 43 33.88 19.78 22.34
N ILE A 44 32.79 20.29 21.74
CA ILE A 44 31.52 20.48 22.43
C ILE A 44 30.93 19.14 22.89
N LEU A 45 30.94 18.12 22.01
CA LEU A 45 30.48 16.77 22.35
C LEU A 45 31.36 16.13 23.43
N LEU A 46 32.68 16.29 23.36
CA LEU A 46 33.62 15.76 24.34
C LEU A 46 33.41 16.39 25.72
N THR A 47 33.27 17.72 25.79
CA THR A 47 32.96 18.41 27.04
C THR A 47 31.62 17.95 27.62
N ALA A 48 30.59 17.81 26.79
CA ALA A 48 29.29 17.34 27.22
C ALA A 48 29.34 15.88 27.70
N PHE A 49 30.06 15.00 27.01
CA PHE A 49 30.23 13.59 27.37
C PHE A 49 30.92 13.41 28.73
N ASN A 50 31.91 14.26 29.03
CA ASN A 50 32.64 14.19 30.30
C ASN A 50 31.83 14.70 31.51
N THR A 51 30.74 15.43 31.27
CA THR A 51 29.96 16.12 32.33
C THR A 51 28.53 15.63 32.43
N SER A 52 28.01 14.96 31.41
CA SER A 52 26.61 14.61 31.26
C SER A 52 26.42 13.44 30.31
N GLN A 53 25.27 12.80 30.38
CA GLN A 53 24.85 11.90 29.33
C GLN A 53 24.51 12.69 28.07
N VAL A 54 24.98 12.25 26.90
CA VAL A 54 24.74 12.95 25.63
C VAL A 54 23.70 12.22 24.79
N ILE A 55 22.66 12.94 24.38
CA ILE A 55 21.61 12.48 23.47
C ILE A 55 21.70 13.25 22.15
N ILE A 56 21.68 12.51 21.05
CA ILE A 56 21.76 13.04 19.68
C ILE A 56 20.43 12.72 18.96
N MET A 57 19.73 13.75 18.50
CA MET A 57 18.45 13.65 17.78
C MET A 57 18.67 13.87 16.29
N PHE A 58 18.25 12.91 15.47
CA PHE A 58 18.59 12.86 14.05
C PHE A 58 17.45 13.36 13.17
N SER A 59 17.80 14.20 12.20
CA SER A 59 16.88 14.66 11.16
C SER A 59 17.58 14.68 9.81
N VAL A 60 17.04 13.97 8.82
CA VAL A 60 17.55 13.94 7.45
C VAL A 60 17.06 15.18 6.70
N ASN A 61 17.98 15.86 6.01
CA ASN A 61 17.67 17.03 5.21
C ASN A 61 16.58 16.73 4.17
N ALA A 62 15.66 17.68 3.98
CA ALA A 62 14.48 17.57 3.12
C ALA A 62 13.46 16.46 3.47
N SER A 63 13.66 15.67 4.54
CA SER A 63 12.70 14.64 4.95
C SER A 63 11.43 15.19 5.60
N LYS A 64 11.46 16.44 6.08
CA LYS A 64 10.39 17.08 6.86
C LYS A 64 9.99 16.27 8.11
N GLY A 65 10.93 15.55 8.71
CA GLY A 65 10.71 14.74 9.90
C GLY A 65 11.98 14.45 10.70
N TRP A 66 11.78 13.86 11.86
CA TRP A 66 12.80 13.39 12.81
C TRP A 66 12.86 11.86 12.75
N GLN A 67 14.05 11.28 12.57
CA GLN A 67 14.21 9.84 12.31
C GLN A 67 14.59 9.02 13.55
N GLY A 68 14.73 9.67 14.70
CA GLY A 68 15.02 9.01 15.96
C GLY A 68 16.08 9.74 16.76
N TYR A 69 16.50 9.12 17.86
CA TYR A 69 17.57 9.64 18.69
C TYR A 69 18.39 8.49 19.28
N ALA A 70 19.66 8.81 19.57
CA ALA A 70 20.63 7.87 20.09
C ALA A 70 21.42 8.49 21.25
N ARG A 71 21.94 7.65 22.13
CA ARG A 71 22.87 8.00 23.19
C ARG A 71 24.30 7.91 22.66
N LEU A 72 25.13 8.88 22.98
CA LEU A 72 26.56 8.81 22.71
C LEU A 72 27.21 7.83 23.71
N MET A 73 27.94 6.83 23.20
CA MET A 73 28.52 5.75 24.00
C MET A 73 30.02 5.91 24.22
N THR A 74 30.72 6.48 23.24
CA THR A 74 32.14 6.79 23.32
C THR A 74 32.37 8.27 23.02
N PRO A 75 33.41 8.89 23.61
CA PRO A 75 33.78 10.24 23.22
C PRO A 75 34.20 10.26 21.74
N PRO A 76 34.03 11.39 21.03
CA PRO A 76 34.58 11.57 19.69
C PRO A 76 36.08 11.25 19.65
N ALA A 77 36.50 10.48 18.64
CA ALA A 77 37.89 10.08 18.47
C ALA A 77 38.88 11.26 18.52
N GLU A 78 40.11 10.99 18.97
CA GLU A 78 41.19 11.98 18.98
C GLU A 78 41.68 12.30 17.57
N THR A 79 41.79 11.28 16.73
CA THR A 79 42.25 11.41 15.35
C THR A 79 41.05 11.43 14.40
N ALA A 80 41.04 12.42 13.50
CA ALA A 80 40.03 12.50 12.47
C ALA A 80 40.38 11.58 11.29
N VAL A 81 39.39 10.89 10.74
CA VAL A 81 39.52 10.04 9.56
C VAL A 81 39.10 10.82 8.31
N LYS A 82 39.83 10.66 7.22
CA LYS A 82 39.54 11.32 5.94
C LYS A 82 38.40 10.62 5.22
N LYS A 83 37.33 11.35 4.87
CA LYS A 83 36.20 10.89 4.07
C LYS A 83 35.74 12.00 3.13
N ASN A 84 35.67 11.71 1.83
CA ASN A 84 35.24 12.66 0.78
C ASN A 84 35.93 14.03 0.87
N ASN A 85 37.26 14.05 0.97
CA ASN A 85 38.08 15.26 1.14
C ASN A 85 37.82 16.10 2.40
N SER A 86 37.10 15.57 3.39
CA SER A 86 36.93 16.21 4.70
C SER A 86 37.38 15.29 5.83
N MET A 87 37.78 15.87 6.95
CA MET A 87 38.22 15.14 8.14
C MET A 87 37.03 14.98 9.09
N TRP A 88 36.82 13.79 9.63
CA TRP A 88 35.67 13.45 10.48
C TRP A 88 36.11 12.75 11.77
N TYR A 89 35.52 13.11 12.90
CA TYR A 89 35.72 12.41 14.17
C TYR A 89 34.60 11.41 14.39
N THR A 90 34.94 10.14 14.54
CA THR A 90 33.97 9.05 14.72
C THR A 90 33.71 8.78 16.19
N PHE A 91 32.53 8.26 16.50
CA PHE A 91 32.14 7.82 17.83
C PHE A 91 31.00 6.79 17.74
N GLU A 92 30.81 6.04 18.81
CA GLU A 92 29.76 5.02 18.93
C GLU A 92 28.49 5.62 19.53
N VAL A 93 27.35 5.17 19.01
CA VAL A 93 26.03 5.57 19.48
C VAL A 93 25.13 4.36 19.73
N GLU A 94 24.27 4.45 20.73
CA GLU A 94 23.23 3.47 21.01
C GLU A 94 21.86 4.08 20.68
N TRP A 95 21.19 3.53 19.67
CA TRP A 95 19.86 3.99 19.28
C TRP A 95 18.82 3.66 20.35
N VAL A 96 18.14 4.69 20.85
CA VAL A 96 17.03 4.53 21.80
C VAL A 96 15.72 4.39 21.03
N VAL A 97 15.49 5.29 20.07
CA VAL A 97 14.36 5.23 19.14
C VAL A 97 14.88 5.37 17.71
N THR A 98 14.43 4.49 16.82
CA THR A 98 14.79 4.52 15.40
C THR A 98 13.61 4.11 14.52
N PHE A 99 13.37 4.88 13.46
CA PHE A 99 12.33 4.58 12.46
C PHE A 99 12.96 3.98 11.21
N THR A 100 12.95 2.65 11.07
CA THR A 100 13.56 1.93 9.93
C THR A 100 12.57 1.59 8.80
N SER A 101 13.14 1.40 7.60
CA SER A 101 12.61 0.92 6.30
C SER A 101 11.17 1.24 5.86
N ARG A 102 10.15 0.95 6.66
CA ARG A 102 8.72 1.22 6.37
C ARG A 102 8.25 2.60 6.81
N PHE A 103 8.91 3.21 7.80
CA PHE A 103 8.50 4.49 8.40
C PHE A 103 9.54 5.60 8.19
N ARG A 104 10.07 5.73 6.95
CA ARG A 104 11.16 6.68 6.63
C ARG A 104 10.92 8.12 7.12
N ASN A 105 9.67 8.52 7.31
CA ASN A 105 9.32 9.89 7.69
C ASN A 105 9.34 10.14 9.22
N GLY A 106 9.48 9.11 10.06
CA GLY A 106 9.58 9.23 11.52
C GLY A 106 8.51 10.13 12.16
N LEU A 107 8.90 11.00 13.10
CA LEU A 107 8.03 12.03 13.66
C LEU A 107 7.97 13.25 12.73
N SER A 108 6.77 13.63 12.29
CA SER A 108 6.57 14.75 11.35
C SER A 108 6.95 16.10 11.96
N PHE A 109 7.52 17.00 11.16
CA PHE A 109 7.78 18.39 11.57
C PHE A 109 6.51 19.15 11.97
N SER A 110 5.34 18.80 11.42
CA SER A 110 4.06 19.37 11.86
C SER A 110 3.79 19.15 13.35
N MET A 111 4.26 18.04 13.93
CA MET A 111 4.08 17.73 15.35
C MET A 111 5.06 18.47 16.27
N THR A 112 5.99 19.24 15.69
CA THR A 112 7.06 19.96 16.40
C THR A 112 7.17 21.41 15.94
N GLU A 113 6.17 21.90 15.19
CA GLU A 113 6.21 23.23 14.57
C GLU A 113 6.18 24.36 15.59
N ASP A 114 5.44 24.16 16.68
CA ASP A 114 5.29 25.10 17.79
C ASP A 114 6.47 25.12 18.77
N ILE A 115 7.43 24.20 18.61
CA ILE A 115 8.59 24.14 19.51
C ILE A 115 9.64 25.15 19.04
N MET A 116 9.93 26.14 19.87
CA MET A 116 10.86 27.23 19.58
C MET A 116 12.16 27.07 20.37
N ILE A 117 13.29 27.31 19.73
CA ILE A 117 14.62 27.38 20.32
C ILE A 117 15.18 28.81 20.19
N HIS A 118 16.00 29.22 21.15
CA HIS A 118 16.64 30.53 21.12
C HIS A 118 17.82 30.53 20.13
N GLU A 119 17.85 31.53 19.25
CA GLU A 119 18.98 31.87 18.41
C GLU A 119 19.38 33.32 18.68
N LYS A 120 20.40 33.51 19.52
CA LYS A 120 20.80 34.82 20.03
C LYS A 120 19.61 35.52 20.70
N GLU A 121 19.15 36.65 20.17
CA GLU A 121 18.03 37.44 20.67
C GLU A 121 16.67 37.07 20.05
N ASN A 122 16.64 36.15 19.07
CA ASN A 122 15.43 35.77 18.35
C ASN A 122 14.99 34.33 18.66
N LEU A 123 13.71 34.06 18.46
CA LEU A 123 13.15 32.70 18.49
C LEU A 123 13.15 32.11 17.07
N LYS A 124 13.55 30.84 16.94
CA LYS A 124 13.40 30.06 15.71
C LYS A 124 12.74 28.72 16.00
N SER A 125 12.04 28.17 15.01
CA SER A 125 11.49 26.82 15.11
C SER A 125 12.61 25.79 15.28
N LEU A 126 12.40 24.81 16.16
CA LEU A 126 13.26 23.64 16.37
C LEU A 126 13.57 22.91 15.05
N ASN A 127 12.60 22.86 14.14
CA ASN A 127 12.76 22.21 12.84
C ASN A 127 13.83 22.86 11.95
N LYS A 128 14.14 24.15 12.21
CA LYS A 128 15.19 24.93 11.53
C LYS A 128 16.53 24.89 12.27
N ALA A 129 16.69 24.04 13.28
CA ALA A 129 17.95 23.89 13.98
C ALA A 129 19.09 23.48 13.04
N ARG A 130 20.29 23.99 13.32
CA ARG A 130 21.53 23.68 12.59
C ARG A 130 22.11 22.34 13.04
N ASN A 131 23.00 21.80 12.22
CA ASN A 131 23.75 20.62 12.60
C ASN A 131 24.60 20.90 13.86
N TRP A 132 24.57 19.99 14.81
CA TRP A 132 25.21 20.07 16.14
C TRP A 132 24.71 21.19 17.06
N GLU A 133 23.53 21.75 16.78
CA GLU A 133 22.93 22.73 17.67
C GLU A 133 22.45 22.08 18.97
N THR A 134 22.78 22.71 20.10
CA THR A 134 22.33 22.27 21.43
C THR A 134 20.93 22.80 21.71
N VAL A 135 20.14 22.02 22.44
CA VAL A 135 18.85 22.45 22.96
C VAL A 135 18.81 22.29 24.47
N ASN A 136 17.99 23.12 25.12
CA ASN A 136 17.84 23.03 26.57
C ASN A 136 17.14 21.73 26.99
N ASP A 137 17.24 21.41 28.28
CA ASP A 137 16.72 20.18 28.87
C ASP A 137 15.21 19.99 28.61
N ALA A 138 14.41 21.04 28.77
CA ALA A 138 12.96 20.98 28.57
C ALA A 138 12.58 20.61 27.12
N ILE A 139 13.25 21.23 26.15
CA ILE A 139 13.00 20.99 24.71
C ILE A 139 13.50 19.61 24.30
N GLY A 140 14.71 19.23 24.74
CA GLY A 140 15.28 17.91 24.47
C GLY A 140 14.41 16.78 25.01
N LYS A 141 13.93 16.90 26.25
CA LYS A 141 12.97 15.96 26.87
C LYS A 141 11.66 15.91 26.10
N ASN A 142 11.09 17.06 25.73
CA ASN A 142 9.84 17.10 24.98
C ASN A 142 9.96 16.39 23.62
N LEU A 143 11.03 16.65 22.85
CA LEU A 143 11.24 15.99 21.57
C LEU A 143 11.46 14.48 21.72
N CYS A 144 12.20 14.04 22.74
CA CYS A 144 12.36 12.61 23.03
C CYS A 144 11.00 11.95 23.36
N ASN A 145 10.17 12.60 24.19
CA ASN A 145 8.84 12.09 24.53
C ASN A 145 7.93 11.96 23.30
N LEU A 146 7.96 12.94 22.38
CA LEU A 146 7.21 12.86 21.13
C LEU A 146 7.72 11.73 20.22
N LEU A 147 9.03 11.54 20.14
CA LEU A 147 9.63 10.43 19.40
C LEU A 147 9.26 9.08 20.01
N ASP A 148 9.30 8.94 21.33
CA ASP A 148 8.88 7.75 22.06
C ASP A 148 7.39 7.43 21.82
N ALA A 149 6.51 8.43 21.92
CA ALA A 149 5.08 8.27 21.67
C ALA A 149 4.81 7.82 20.23
N GLN A 150 5.46 8.46 19.26
CA GLN A 150 5.33 8.10 17.85
C GLN A 150 5.89 6.71 17.54
N TYR A 151 6.99 6.33 18.19
CA TYR A 151 7.58 5.00 18.07
C TYR A 151 6.67 3.92 18.65
N LYS A 152 6.11 4.12 19.85
CA LYS A 152 5.10 3.24 20.45
C LYS A 152 3.89 3.07 19.54
N LEU A 153 3.32 4.17 19.04
CA LEU A 153 2.19 4.12 18.11
C LEU A 153 2.53 3.35 16.84
N SER A 154 3.73 3.56 16.29
CA SER A 154 4.20 2.86 15.09
C SER A 154 4.38 1.37 15.34
N LYS A 155 4.92 0.99 16.51
CA LYS A 155 5.08 -0.42 16.92
C LYS A 155 3.76 -1.11 17.21
N GLU A 156 2.81 -0.43 17.86
CA GLU A 156 1.45 -0.95 18.05
C GLU A 156 0.73 -1.14 16.72
N ASN A 157 0.88 -0.21 15.77
CA ASN A 157 0.32 -0.36 14.43
C ASN A 157 0.98 -1.52 13.68
N GLU A 158 2.30 -1.69 13.78
CA GLU A 158 3.01 -2.83 13.23
C GLU A 158 2.54 -4.14 13.85
N GLN A 159 2.40 -4.21 15.17
CA GLN A 159 1.85 -5.36 15.88
C GLN A 159 0.38 -5.61 15.54
N LYS A 160 -0.45 -4.58 15.36
CA LYS A 160 -1.83 -4.73 14.89
C LYS A 160 -1.88 -5.22 13.45
N VAL A 161 -1.00 -4.76 12.57
CA VAL A 161 -0.90 -5.27 11.19
C VAL A 161 -0.39 -6.70 11.18
N GLU A 162 0.60 -7.04 12.01
CA GLU A 162 1.17 -8.37 12.08
C GLU A 162 0.24 -9.34 12.83
N ALA A 163 -0.49 -8.89 13.85
CA ALA A 163 -1.59 -9.63 14.48
C ALA A 163 -2.82 -9.72 13.58
N ARG A 164 -3.06 -8.78 12.67
CA ARG A 164 -4.02 -8.96 11.56
C ARG A 164 -3.52 -9.94 10.50
N LYS A 165 -2.23 -10.27 10.46
CA LYS A 165 -1.70 -11.34 9.59
C LYS A 165 -1.61 -12.68 10.30
N MET A 166 -1.25 -12.69 11.59
CA MET A 166 -1.05 -13.89 12.42
C MET A 166 -2.30 -14.32 13.19
N GLY A 167 -3.17 -13.38 13.57
CA GLY A 167 -4.39 -13.57 14.36
C GLY A 167 -5.70 -13.39 13.59
N TYR A 168 -5.63 -12.97 12.32
CA TYR A 168 -6.71 -13.19 11.35
C TYR A 168 -6.31 -14.33 10.41
N GLU A 169 -6.14 -15.50 11.01
CA GLU A 169 -6.73 -16.65 10.35
C GLU A 169 -8.25 -16.38 10.33
N ASN A 170 -8.77 -15.75 9.25
CA ASN A 170 -10.21 -15.58 9.05
C ASN A 170 -10.88 -16.90 9.48
N PRO A 171 -11.90 -16.90 10.35
CA PRO A 171 -12.63 -18.14 10.60
C PRO A 171 -12.97 -18.72 9.23
N ILE A 172 -12.68 -20.02 9.04
CA ILE A 172 -12.87 -20.65 7.73
C ILE A 172 -14.36 -20.52 7.43
N PHE A 173 -14.68 -19.56 6.57
CA PHE A 173 -16.06 -19.22 6.25
C PHE A 173 -16.71 -20.37 5.48
N PHE A 174 -15.90 -21.07 4.69
CA PHE A 174 -16.31 -22.18 3.87
C PHE A 174 -15.18 -23.19 3.81
N LYS A 175 -15.44 -24.41 4.32
CA LYS A 175 -14.49 -25.52 4.28
C LYS A 175 -15.03 -26.63 3.39
N LEU A 176 -14.23 -27.06 2.44
CA LEU A 176 -14.43 -28.34 1.76
C LEU A 176 -13.89 -29.46 2.67
N SER A 177 -14.67 -30.53 2.81
CA SER A 177 -14.27 -31.75 3.50
C SER A 177 -13.29 -32.56 2.65
N GLU A 178 -12.52 -33.47 3.27
CA GLU A 178 -11.59 -34.36 2.54
C GLU A 178 -12.29 -35.25 1.50
N THR A 179 -13.60 -35.47 1.66
CA THR A 179 -14.44 -36.21 0.71
C THR A 179 -14.94 -35.38 -0.48
N ASP A 180 -14.69 -34.05 -0.50
CA ASP A 180 -15.16 -33.13 -1.55
C ASP A 180 -14.19 -32.99 -2.73
N SER A 181 -13.21 -33.91 -2.89
CA SER A 181 -12.17 -33.82 -3.93
C SER A 181 -12.67 -33.86 -5.38
N THR A 182 -13.96 -34.16 -5.58
CA THR A 182 -14.64 -34.24 -6.89
C THR A 182 -15.89 -33.38 -6.99
N ILE A 183 -16.09 -32.42 -6.08
CA ILE A 183 -17.30 -31.58 -6.10
C ILE A 183 -17.39 -30.78 -7.42
N SER A 184 -18.54 -30.86 -8.07
CA SER A 184 -18.77 -30.12 -9.31
C SER A 184 -18.83 -28.62 -9.04
N SER A 185 -18.46 -27.80 -10.04
CA SER A 185 -18.55 -26.34 -9.93
C SER A 185 -19.97 -25.87 -9.55
N SER A 186 -21.00 -26.56 -10.05
CA SER A 186 -22.41 -26.26 -9.72
C SER A 186 -22.72 -26.48 -8.23
N ALA A 187 -22.27 -27.63 -7.68
CA ALA A 187 -22.48 -27.93 -6.26
C ALA A 187 -21.68 -26.97 -5.35
N LEU A 188 -20.50 -26.52 -5.80
CA LEU A 188 -19.71 -25.53 -5.09
C LEU A 188 -20.43 -24.17 -5.00
N TRP A 189 -21.01 -23.71 -6.11
CA TRP A 189 -21.85 -22.50 -6.13
C TRP A 189 -23.06 -22.62 -5.21
N GLU A 190 -23.78 -23.74 -5.23
CA GLU A 190 -24.95 -23.97 -4.39
C GLU A 190 -24.60 -23.92 -2.89
N ARG A 191 -23.49 -24.56 -2.50
CA ARG A 191 -23.02 -24.53 -1.10
C ARG A 191 -22.61 -23.11 -0.69
N LEU A 192 -21.80 -22.41 -1.50
CA LEU A 192 -21.36 -21.05 -1.16
C LEU A 192 -22.55 -20.10 -1.05
N THR A 193 -23.45 -20.12 -2.03
CA THR A 193 -24.63 -19.24 -2.05
C THR A 193 -25.58 -19.54 -0.89
N THR A 194 -25.68 -20.80 -0.44
CA THR A 194 -26.42 -21.16 0.77
C THR A 194 -25.81 -20.52 2.02
N HIS A 195 -24.48 -20.57 2.20
CA HIS A 195 -23.81 -19.89 3.32
C HIS A 195 -23.95 -18.37 3.28
N VAL A 196 -23.96 -17.75 2.10
CA VAL A 196 -24.12 -16.29 1.98
C VAL A 196 -25.51 -15.83 2.47
N LYS A 197 -26.54 -16.67 2.35
CA LYS A 197 -27.92 -16.34 2.79
C LYS A 197 -28.02 -16.04 4.30
N ASP A 198 -27.10 -16.56 5.11
CA ASP A 198 -27.03 -16.25 6.54
C ASP A 198 -26.69 -14.77 6.82
N TYR A 199 -26.06 -14.10 5.85
CA TYR A 199 -25.61 -12.72 5.93
C TYR A 199 -26.54 -11.74 5.21
N GLY A 200 -27.23 -12.21 4.16
CA GLY A 200 -28.19 -11.40 3.42
C GLY A 200 -28.59 -11.99 2.08
N ARG A 201 -29.40 -11.22 1.33
CA ARG A 201 -29.86 -11.63 0.00
C ARG A 201 -28.74 -11.45 -1.02
N ILE A 202 -28.48 -12.46 -1.83
CA ILE A 202 -27.47 -12.36 -2.91
C ILE A 202 -27.99 -11.43 -4.00
N MET A 203 -27.17 -10.47 -4.41
CA MET A 203 -27.46 -9.59 -5.54
C MET A 203 -26.81 -10.07 -6.84
N LEU A 204 -25.56 -10.54 -6.74
CA LEU A 204 -24.78 -11.05 -7.86
C LEU A 204 -23.89 -12.20 -7.38
N ALA A 205 -23.79 -13.27 -8.17
CA ALA A 205 -22.78 -14.30 -8.05
C ALA A 205 -22.22 -14.60 -9.45
N CYS A 206 -20.90 -14.52 -9.61
CA CYS A 206 -20.25 -14.76 -10.88
C CYS A 206 -18.81 -15.29 -10.70
N PRO A 207 -18.26 -16.04 -11.68
CA PRO A 207 -16.84 -16.32 -11.74
C PRO A 207 -15.98 -15.05 -11.70
N PHE A 208 -14.81 -15.22 -11.10
CA PHE A 208 -13.71 -14.29 -11.11
C PHE A 208 -12.52 -14.90 -11.86
N GLY A 209 -11.38 -14.20 -11.88
CA GLY A 209 -10.16 -14.73 -12.47
C GLY A 209 -10.30 -15.08 -13.96
N SER A 210 -9.56 -16.08 -14.42
CA SER A 210 -9.48 -16.44 -15.84
C SER A 210 -10.82 -16.88 -16.44
N HIS A 211 -11.73 -17.46 -15.64
CA HIS A 211 -13.07 -17.85 -16.09
C HIS A 211 -13.92 -16.65 -16.51
N ARG A 212 -13.83 -15.53 -15.77
CA ARG A 212 -14.53 -14.27 -16.10
C ARG A 212 -14.16 -13.74 -17.49
N TYR A 213 -12.90 -13.90 -17.88
CA TYR A 213 -12.36 -13.31 -19.12
C TYR A 213 -12.32 -14.27 -20.31
N ASN A 214 -12.82 -15.51 -20.18
CA ASN A 214 -12.64 -16.56 -21.19
C ASN A 214 -11.15 -16.92 -21.47
N LEU A 215 -10.32 -16.89 -20.43
CA LEU A 215 -8.88 -17.17 -20.47
C LEU A 215 -8.49 -18.41 -19.64
N HIS A 216 -9.49 -19.18 -19.21
CA HIS A 216 -9.28 -20.39 -18.43
C HIS A 216 -8.82 -21.55 -19.34
N GLY A 217 -7.96 -22.40 -18.79
CA GLY A 217 -7.63 -23.71 -19.37
C GLY A 217 -8.12 -24.83 -18.45
N GLU A 218 -7.87 -26.09 -18.80
CA GLU A 218 -8.36 -27.27 -18.07
C GLU A 218 -7.99 -27.28 -16.58
N ASN A 219 -6.82 -26.73 -16.23
CA ASN A 219 -6.31 -26.68 -14.85
C ASN A 219 -6.57 -25.34 -14.14
N SER A 220 -7.45 -24.47 -14.67
CA SER A 220 -7.77 -23.21 -14.01
C SER A 220 -8.66 -23.42 -12.81
N ASP A 221 -8.34 -22.72 -11.73
CA ASP A 221 -9.13 -22.65 -10.52
C ASP A 221 -10.41 -21.83 -10.73
N LEU A 222 -11.48 -22.22 -10.02
CA LEU A 222 -12.71 -21.44 -9.97
C LEU A 222 -12.61 -20.41 -8.86
N ASP A 223 -12.30 -19.18 -9.24
CA ASP A 223 -12.42 -18.02 -8.34
C ASP A 223 -13.88 -17.53 -8.34
N MET A 224 -14.45 -17.26 -7.17
CA MET A 224 -15.86 -16.87 -7.02
C MET A 224 -16.00 -15.42 -6.54
N PHE A 225 -16.88 -14.65 -7.15
CA PHE A 225 -17.20 -13.28 -6.74
C PHE A 225 -18.69 -13.15 -6.44
N VAL A 226 -19.01 -12.67 -5.23
CA VAL A 226 -20.39 -12.54 -4.77
C VAL A 226 -20.61 -11.15 -4.19
N VAL A 227 -21.76 -10.57 -4.51
CA VAL A 227 -22.26 -9.35 -3.87
C VAL A 227 -23.56 -9.70 -3.17
N TYR A 228 -23.67 -9.35 -1.89
CA TYR A 228 -24.86 -9.60 -1.09
C TYR A 228 -25.36 -8.31 -0.45
N ILE A 229 -26.65 -8.27 -0.20
CA ILE A 229 -27.35 -7.15 0.43
C ILE A 229 -27.66 -7.58 1.86
N GLY A 230 -26.91 -7.04 2.80
CA GLY A 230 -27.16 -7.25 4.23
C GLY A 230 -28.51 -6.67 4.65
N ASP A 231 -29.06 -7.25 5.71
CA ASP A 231 -30.24 -6.70 6.38
C ASP A 231 -30.00 -5.26 6.85
N THR A 232 -30.92 -4.35 6.53
CA THR A 232 -30.73 -2.92 6.82
C THR A 232 -30.72 -2.62 8.32
N GLU A 233 -31.54 -3.30 9.13
CA GLU A 233 -31.53 -3.12 10.58
C GLU A 233 -30.20 -3.58 11.18
N LYS A 234 -29.68 -4.73 10.72
CA LYS A 234 -28.35 -5.21 11.15
C LYS A 234 -27.25 -4.23 10.76
N CYS A 235 -27.28 -3.68 9.54
CA CYS A 235 -26.32 -2.67 9.09
C CYS A 235 -26.31 -1.40 9.96
N LEU A 236 -27.45 -1.03 10.56
CA LEU A 236 -27.59 0.14 11.44
C LEU A 236 -27.39 -0.21 12.94
N SER A 237 -27.21 -1.49 13.26
CA SER A 237 -26.98 -1.96 14.62
C SER A 237 -25.51 -1.81 15.06
N PHE A 238 -25.24 -2.10 16.33
CA PHE A 238 -23.87 -2.22 16.85
C PHE A 238 -23.10 -3.46 16.34
N HIS A 239 -23.76 -4.34 15.59
CA HIS A 239 -23.18 -5.57 15.02
C HIS A 239 -23.50 -5.70 13.52
N PRO A 240 -22.98 -4.79 12.67
CA PRO A 240 -23.25 -4.84 11.23
C PRO A 240 -22.63 -6.08 10.57
N PRO A 241 -23.19 -6.56 9.44
CA PRO A 241 -22.61 -7.66 8.70
C PRO A 241 -21.20 -7.32 8.17
N PRO A 242 -20.32 -8.31 7.97
CA PRO A 242 -18.97 -8.06 7.50
C PRO A 242 -18.94 -7.46 6.09
N LEU A 243 -18.35 -6.28 5.94
CA LEU A 243 -18.28 -5.58 4.64
C LEU A 243 -17.53 -6.37 3.54
N THR A 244 -16.60 -7.24 3.94
CA THR A 244 -15.86 -8.12 3.03
C THR A 244 -15.66 -9.46 3.71
N ILE A 245 -15.97 -10.54 2.99
CA ILE A 245 -15.72 -11.90 3.44
C ILE A 245 -14.85 -12.58 2.38
N LYS A 246 -13.79 -13.25 2.82
CA LYS A 246 -12.86 -14.01 1.97
C LYS A 246 -12.45 -15.28 2.69
N ASN A 247 -12.16 -16.32 1.92
CA ASN A 247 -11.50 -17.48 2.50
C ASN A 247 -10.06 -17.16 2.91
N ARG A 248 -9.45 -18.05 3.70
CA ARG A 248 -8.00 -18.00 3.91
C ARG A 248 -7.30 -18.32 2.60
N THR A 249 -6.12 -17.73 2.39
CA THR A 249 -5.32 -17.96 1.17
C THR A 249 -4.92 -19.43 0.97
N SER A 250 -4.91 -20.24 2.03
CA SER A 250 -4.60 -21.67 2.00
C SER A 250 -5.81 -22.57 1.75
N GLU A 251 -7.02 -22.01 1.79
CA GLU A 251 -8.27 -22.77 1.70
C GLU A 251 -8.91 -22.59 0.33
N GLN A 252 -9.58 -23.65 -0.14
CA GLN A 252 -10.32 -23.66 -1.39
C GLN A 252 -11.83 -23.76 -1.12
N PRO A 253 -12.69 -23.18 -1.98
CA PRO A 253 -12.36 -22.36 -3.15
C PRO A 253 -11.94 -20.94 -2.74
N ASP A 254 -11.22 -20.24 -3.63
CA ASP A 254 -11.01 -18.79 -3.48
C ASP A 254 -12.31 -18.06 -3.80
N PHE A 255 -12.71 -17.17 -2.90
CA PHE A 255 -13.87 -16.31 -3.11
C PHE A 255 -13.70 -14.95 -2.47
N THR A 256 -14.41 -13.97 -3.03
CA THR A 256 -14.59 -12.66 -2.44
C THR A 256 -16.07 -12.31 -2.43
N LEU A 257 -16.59 -12.08 -1.22
CA LEU A 257 -17.93 -11.57 -0.96
C LEU A 257 -17.82 -10.10 -0.57
N TYR A 258 -18.63 -9.25 -1.20
CA TYR A 258 -18.82 -7.87 -0.78
C TYR A 258 -20.26 -7.63 -0.35
N GLU A 259 -20.39 -6.96 0.79
CA GLU A 259 -21.66 -6.35 1.19
C GLU A 259 -21.95 -5.16 0.23
N LEU A 260 -23.22 -4.89 -0.07
CA LEU A 260 -23.67 -3.86 -1.01
C LEU A 260 -22.97 -2.50 -0.81
N TYR A 261 -22.80 -2.04 0.44
CA TYR A 261 -22.10 -0.79 0.73
C TYR A 261 -20.65 -0.83 0.24
N ARG A 262 -19.92 -1.92 0.57
CA ARG A 262 -18.54 -2.09 0.16
C ARG A 262 -18.40 -2.23 -1.35
N TYR A 263 -19.35 -2.90 -1.99
CA TYR A 263 -19.43 -2.96 -3.44
C TYR A 263 -19.54 -1.54 -4.05
N CYS A 264 -20.46 -0.71 -3.57
CA CYS A 264 -20.64 0.66 -4.06
C CYS A 264 -19.40 1.55 -3.81
N GLU A 265 -18.79 1.44 -2.63
CA GLU A 265 -17.56 2.16 -2.29
C GLU A 265 -16.40 1.81 -3.24
N LEU A 266 -16.23 0.51 -3.53
CA LEU A 266 -15.21 0.03 -4.46
C LEU A 266 -15.53 0.41 -5.90
N LEU A 267 -16.81 0.45 -6.28
CA LEU A 267 -17.25 0.86 -7.60
C LEU A 267 -16.92 2.34 -7.85
N VAL A 268 -17.23 3.21 -6.87
CA VAL A 268 -16.95 4.66 -6.92
C VAL A 268 -15.44 4.95 -6.97
N THR A 269 -14.65 4.18 -6.22
CA THR A 269 -13.18 4.33 -6.21
C THR A 269 -12.48 3.67 -7.40
N GLY A 270 -13.24 3.00 -8.28
CA GLY A 270 -12.74 2.44 -9.53
C GLY A 270 -11.97 1.13 -9.40
N ASP A 271 -12.23 0.32 -8.35
CA ASP A 271 -11.60 -0.99 -8.20
C ASP A 271 -11.91 -1.88 -9.41
N PRO A 272 -10.91 -2.34 -10.18
CA PRO A 272 -11.13 -3.07 -11.43
C PRO A 272 -12.06 -4.28 -11.28
N ARG A 273 -11.97 -4.98 -10.14
CA ARG A 273 -12.73 -6.22 -9.89
C ARG A 273 -14.23 -5.96 -9.83
N VAL A 274 -14.58 -4.80 -9.30
CA VAL A 274 -15.95 -4.33 -9.09
C VAL A 274 -16.46 -3.62 -10.33
N VAL A 275 -15.65 -2.74 -10.95
CA VAL A 275 -16.01 -2.07 -12.21
C VAL A 275 -16.31 -3.09 -13.31
N GLU A 276 -15.45 -4.10 -13.50
CA GLU A 276 -15.65 -5.15 -14.51
C GLU A 276 -16.91 -5.99 -14.25
N SER A 277 -17.40 -6.04 -13.01
CA SER A 277 -18.64 -6.77 -12.72
C SER A 277 -19.88 -6.12 -13.36
N LEU A 278 -19.80 -4.87 -13.83
CA LEU A 278 -20.89 -4.22 -14.58
C LEU A 278 -20.89 -4.54 -16.08
N PHE A 279 -19.85 -5.21 -16.58
CA PHE A 279 -19.65 -5.51 -18.01
C PHE A 279 -19.55 -7.03 -18.26
N LEU A 280 -20.18 -7.83 -17.40
CA LEU A 280 -20.14 -9.28 -17.50
C LEU A 280 -20.91 -9.77 -18.73
N HIS A 281 -20.36 -10.78 -19.39
CA HIS A 281 -21.10 -11.53 -20.40
C HIS A 281 -22.17 -12.39 -19.72
N ASN A 282 -23.34 -12.57 -20.35
CA ASN A 282 -24.45 -13.33 -19.75
C ASN A 282 -24.06 -14.76 -19.35
N ASN A 283 -23.22 -15.43 -20.13
CA ASN A 283 -22.72 -16.78 -19.82
C ASN A 283 -21.73 -16.82 -18.63
N SER A 284 -21.28 -15.66 -18.15
CA SER A 284 -20.38 -15.50 -17.01
C SER A 284 -21.11 -15.04 -15.75
N ILE A 285 -22.44 -15.07 -15.73
CA ILE A 285 -23.26 -14.78 -14.54
C ILE A 285 -23.83 -16.10 -14.03
N HIS A 286 -23.54 -16.44 -12.78
CA HIS A 286 -24.13 -17.62 -12.14
C HIS A 286 -25.51 -17.28 -11.57
N TYR A 287 -25.64 -16.12 -10.92
CA TYR A 287 -26.89 -15.63 -10.37
C TYR A 287 -26.89 -14.10 -10.32
N ALA A 288 -28.02 -13.47 -10.63
CA ALA A 288 -28.23 -12.04 -10.46
C ALA A 288 -29.72 -11.73 -10.24
N ILE A 289 -30.00 -10.61 -9.57
CA ILE A 289 -31.37 -10.07 -9.38
C ILE A 289 -31.52 -8.73 -10.11
N ASP A 290 -32.75 -8.23 -10.24
CA ASP A 290 -33.06 -6.97 -10.96
C ASP A 290 -32.25 -5.77 -10.44
N GLU A 291 -32.01 -5.69 -9.13
CA GLU A 291 -31.21 -4.64 -8.51
C GLU A 291 -29.76 -4.59 -9.05
N TYR A 292 -29.18 -5.73 -9.45
CA TYR A 292 -27.87 -5.74 -10.12
C TYR A 292 -27.93 -5.08 -11.50
N TYR A 293 -28.97 -5.38 -12.28
CA TYR A 293 -29.12 -4.82 -13.62
C TYR A 293 -29.36 -3.30 -13.59
N GLN A 294 -29.95 -2.77 -12.51
CA GLN A 294 -30.02 -1.33 -12.27
C GLN A 294 -28.63 -0.69 -12.12
N PHE A 295 -27.65 -1.39 -11.51
CA PHE A 295 -26.25 -0.91 -11.49
C PHE A 295 -25.60 -1.00 -12.88
N VAL A 296 -25.93 -2.04 -13.67
CA VAL A 296 -25.43 -2.19 -15.05
C VAL A 296 -25.87 -1.03 -15.94
N GLU A 297 -27.08 -0.48 -15.74
CA GLU A 297 -27.55 0.73 -16.43
C GLU A 297 -26.68 1.96 -16.12
N LEU A 298 -26.08 2.02 -14.93
CA LEU A 298 -25.20 3.10 -14.50
C LEU A 298 -23.74 2.92 -14.93
N ARG A 299 -23.36 1.84 -15.63
CA ARG A 299 -21.95 1.50 -15.91
C ARG A 299 -21.16 2.61 -16.60
N LYS A 300 -21.78 3.35 -17.52
CA LYS A 300 -21.16 4.49 -18.20
C LYS A 300 -20.84 5.66 -17.25
N ASN A 301 -21.61 5.82 -16.17
CA ASN A 301 -21.37 6.86 -15.15
C ASN A 301 -20.17 6.56 -14.26
N VAL A 302 -19.72 5.30 -14.21
CA VAL A 302 -18.55 4.86 -13.43
C VAL A 302 -17.25 5.17 -14.18
N LEU A 303 -17.24 5.00 -15.50
CA LEU A 303 -16.05 5.18 -16.33
C LEU A 303 -15.54 6.64 -16.28
N SER A 304 -14.29 6.80 -15.86
CA SER A 304 -13.68 8.11 -15.64
C SER A 304 -12.14 8.03 -15.69
N ARG A 305 -11.48 9.18 -15.74
CA ARG A 305 -10.01 9.28 -15.70
C ARG A 305 -9.45 8.69 -14.42
N ASP A 306 -10.13 8.83 -13.29
CA ASP A 306 -9.73 8.20 -12.02
C ASP A 306 -9.80 6.67 -12.08
N VAL A 307 -10.81 6.10 -12.76
CA VAL A 307 -10.85 4.65 -13.01
C VAL A 307 -9.65 4.22 -13.86
N VAL A 308 -9.34 4.92 -14.96
CA VAL A 308 -8.15 4.60 -15.78
C VAL A 308 -6.87 4.64 -14.94
N ARG A 309 -6.70 5.68 -14.11
CA ARG A 309 -5.56 5.79 -13.18
C ARG A 309 -5.51 4.65 -12.18
N LYS A 310 -6.67 4.18 -11.70
CA LYS A 310 -6.76 3.05 -10.77
C LYS A 310 -6.30 1.74 -11.43
N TYR A 311 -6.71 1.47 -12.67
CA TYR A 311 -6.20 0.34 -13.45
C TYR A 311 -4.69 0.43 -13.68
N LEU A 312 -4.17 1.61 -14.07
CA LEU A 312 -2.73 1.82 -14.23
C LEU A 312 -1.98 1.60 -12.91
N SER A 313 -2.53 2.08 -11.79
CA SER A 313 -1.96 1.89 -10.45
C SER A 313 -1.87 0.41 -10.06
N ASP A 314 -2.94 -0.36 -10.30
CA ASP A 314 -2.97 -1.78 -9.99
C ASP A 314 -2.03 -2.58 -10.92
N ALA A 315 -1.96 -2.22 -12.21
CA ALA A 315 -1.05 -2.81 -13.19
C ALA A 315 0.43 -2.50 -12.90
N CYS A 316 0.74 -1.29 -12.43
CA CYS A 316 2.12 -0.85 -12.18
C CYS A 316 2.59 -1.06 -10.72
N GLY A 317 1.65 -1.34 -9.81
CA GLY A 317 1.87 -1.36 -8.36
C GLY A 317 2.57 -2.62 -7.83
N ASN A 318 2.50 -2.81 -6.52
CA ASN A 318 3.21 -3.87 -5.79
C ASN A 318 2.79 -5.31 -6.17
N HIS A 319 1.67 -5.48 -6.88
CA HIS A 319 1.18 -6.77 -7.36
C HIS A 319 1.35 -6.95 -8.88
N GLY A 320 1.79 -5.91 -9.60
CA GLY A 320 2.01 -5.90 -11.04
C GLY A 320 3.48 -5.65 -11.40
N LEU A 321 3.78 -4.65 -12.23
CA LEU A 321 5.14 -4.39 -12.74
C LEU A 321 6.20 -4.22 -11.65
N LYS A 322 5.91 -3.49 -10.57
CA LYS A 322 6.88 -3.31 -9.48
C LYS A 322 7.26 -4.64 -8.83
N LYS A 323 6.35 -5.62 -8.82
CA LYS A 323 6.63 -6.98 -8.33
C LYS A 323 7.58 -7.73 -9.26
N LEU A 324 7.36 -7.63 -10.58
CA LEU A 324 8.23 -8.22 -11.58
C LEU A 324 9.65 -7.66 -11.49
N LEU A 325 9.78 -6.33 -11.38
CA LEU A 325 11.07 -5.66 -11.20
C LEU A 325 11.79 -6.04 -9.90
N GLN A 326 11.04 -6.36 -8.84
CA GLN A 326 11.61 -6.88 -7.60
C GLN A 326 12.15 -8.29 -7.78
N TRP A 327 11.41 -9.15 -8.48
CA TRP A 327 11.83 -10.53 -8.75
C TRP A 327 13.05 -10.61 -9.67
N GLU A 328 13.21 -9.70 -10.63
CA GLU A 328 14.42 -9.62 -11.47
C GLU A 328 15.70 -9.35 -10.70
N LYS A 329 15.60 -8.72 -9.52
CA LYS A 329 16.74 -8.38 -8.67
C LYS A 329 17.07 -9.45 -7.64
N GLN A 330 16.27 -10.52 -7.56
CA GLN A 330 16.48 -11.60 -6.60
C GLN A 330 17.36 -12.68 -7.22
N ASP A 331 18.27 -13.25 -6.42
CA ASP A 331 19.13 -14.35 -6.85
C ASP A 331 18.34 -15.62 -7.21
N ASN A 332 17.14 -15.78 -6.64
CA ASN A 332 16.23 -16.88 -6.93
C ASN A 332 14.83 -16.35 -7.30
N PRO A 333 14.60 -15.97 -8.58
CA PRO A 333 13.29 -15.48 -9.03
C PRO A 333 12.23 -16.58 -8.93
N PRO A 334 10.92 -16.24 -8.92
CA PRO A 334 9.86 -17.24 -8.92
C PRO A 334 9.89 -18.10 -10.18
N ASN A 335 9.19 -19.23 -10.14
CA ASN A 335 9.00 -20.06 -11.32
C ASN A 335 8.30 -19.29 -12.47
N LYS A 336 8.47 -19.81 -13.70
CA LYS A 336 7.92 -19.19 -14.91
C LYS A 336 6.41 -19.01 -14.82
N ASP A 337 5.66 -20.01 -14.37
CA ASP A 337 4.19 -19.93 -14.29
C ASP A 337 3.72 -18.71 -13.49
N LYS A 338 4.36 -18.45 -12.34
CA LYS A 338 4.01 -17.32 -11.48
C LYS A 338 4.40 -15.97 -12.11
N LEU A 339 5.52 -15.92 -12.82
CA LEU A 339 5.96 -14.74 -13.58
C LEU A 339 4.94 -14.39 -14.69
N TYR A 340 4.62 -15.36 -15.54
CA TYR A 340 3.70 -15.18 -16.67
C TYR A 340 2.24 -14.98 -16.21
N LYS A 341 1.85 -15.55 -15.07
CA LYS A 341 0.56 -15.24 -14.41
C LYS A 341 0.46 -13.74 -14.09
N VAL A 342 1.52 -13.12 -13.57
CA VAL A 342 1.51 -11.67 -13.28
C VAL A 342 1.51 -10.85 -14.57
N LEU A 343 2.29 -11.24 -15.58
CA LEU A 343 2.35 -10.53 -16.86
C LEU A 343 0.99 -10.48 -17.57
N TYR A 344 0.28 -11.60 -17.67
CA TYR A 344 -1.03 -11.61 -18.35
C TYR A 344 -2.05 -10.76 -17.58
N ILE A 345 -2.01 -10.78 -16.24
CA ILE A 345 -2.87 -9.95 -15.37
C ILE A 345 -2.62 -8.47 -15.64
N VAL A 346 -1.35 -8.06 -15.74
CA VAL A 346 -0.95 -6.68 -16.05
C VAL A 346 -1.43 -6.28 -17.43
N MET A 347 -1.17 -7.10 -18.45
CA MET A 347 -1.61 -6.81 -19.83
C MET A 347 -3.13 -6.66 -19.94
N ARG A 348 -3.91 -7.55 -19.30
CA ARG A 348 -5.37 -7.46 -19.32
C ARG A 348 -5.88 -6.17 -18.64
N LEU A 349 -5.27 -5.76 -17.52
CA LEU A 349 -5.61 -4.46 -16.90
C LEU A 349 -5.33 -3.30 -17.84
N LEU A 350 -4.22 -3.34 -18.58
CA LEU A 350 -3.85 -2.28 -19.52
C LEU A 350 -4.79 -2.25 -20.73
N PHE A 351 -5.23 -3.39 -21.26
CA PHE A 351 -6.25 -3.44 -22.32
C PHE A 351 -7.56 -2.80 -21.87
N HIS A 352 -8.05 -3.13 -20.67
CA HIS A 352 -9.26 -2.50 -20.14
C HIS A 352 -9.06 -1.00 -19.89
N ALA A 353 -7.92 -0.58 -19.33
CA ALA A 353 -7.59 0.83 -19.13
C ALA A 353 -7.58 1.60 -20.46
N ARG A 354 -7.06 0.99 -21.53
CA ARG A 354 -7.02 1.56 -22.87
C ARG A 354 -8.43 1.71 -23.47
N GLN A 355 -9.28 0.70 -23.34
CA GLN A 355 -10.69 0.77 -23.79
C GLN A 355 -11.41 1.94 -23.13
N ILE A 356 -11.28 2.06 -21.80
CA ILE A 356 -11.88 3.18 -21.07
C ILE A 356 -11.30 4.51 -21.57
N ALA A 357 -9.99 4.61 -21.75
CA ALA A 357 -9.33 5.83 -22.24
C ALA A 357 -9.77 6.23 -23.67
N LEU A 358 -10.19 5.26 -24.49
CA LEU A 358 -10.80 5.49 -25.81
C LEU A 358 -12.29 5.89 -25.74
N GLY A 359 -12.90 5.87 -24.56
CA GLY A 359 -14.34 6.09 -24.38
C GLY A 359 -15.19 4.86 -24.70
N GLU A 360 -14.57 3.69 -24.84
CA GLU A 360 -15.26 2.42 -25.12
C GLU A 360 -15.77 1.77 -23.82
N GLU A 361 -16.76 0.88 -23.96
CA GLU A 361 -17.14 -0.03 -22.88
C GLU A 361 -16.06 -1.10 -22.68
N ILE A 362 -15.91 -1.58 -21.45
CA ILE A 362 -14.92 -2.62 -21.13
C ILE A 362 -15.37 -3.95 -21.70
N ARG A 363 -14.52 -4.61 -22.49
CA ARG A 363 -14.76 -5.99 -22.95
C ARG A 363 -14.16 -6.97 -21.96
N VAL A 364 -14.94 -7.34 -20.95
CA VAL A 364 -14.50 -8.29 -19.92
C VAL A 364 -14.35 -9.70 -20.48
N PHE A 365 -15.31 -10.16 -21.28
CA PHE A 365 -15.22 -11.48 -21.92
C PHE A 365 -14.51 -11.34 -23.26
N PHE A 366 -13.36 -11.99 -23.42
CA PHE A 366 -12.66 -12.00 -24.70
C PHE A 366 -13.21 -13.11 -25.61
N GLU A 367 -13.67 -12.74 -26.80
CA GLU A 367 -14.17 -13.69 -27.79
C GLU A 367 -13.07 -14.65 -28.26
N GLU A 368 -13.44 -15.90 -28.56
CA GLU A 368 -12.50 -17.00 -28.86
C GLU A 368 -11.45 -16.65 -29.92
N LYS A 369 -11.84 -15.89 -30.95
CA LYS A 369 -10.99 -15.53 -32.09
C LYS A 369 -10.43 -14.11 -32.03
N SER A 370 -10.56 -13.43 -30.90
CA SER A 370 -10.05 -12.05 -30.77
C SER A 370 -8.53 -12.03 -30.61
N GLU A 371 -7.87 -11.07 -31.27
CA GLU A 371 -6.41 -10.88 -31.18
C GLU A 371 -5.94 -10.64 -29.74
N GLU A 372 -6.75 -9.90 -28.95
CA GLU A 372 -6.48 -9.64 -27.53
C GLU A 372 -6.48 -10.94 -26.72
N ARG A 373 -7.42 -11.86 -26.98
CA ARG A 373 -7.46 -13.16 -26.31
C ARG A 373 -6.26 -14.00 -26.64
N GLU A 374 -5.94 -14.15 -27.93
CA GLU A 374 -4.81 -14.98 -28.37
C GLU A 374 -3.49 -14.44 -27.83
N PHE A 375 -3.33 -13.12 -27.75
CA PHE A 375 -2.17 -12.51 -27.11
C PHE A 375 -2.12 -12.78 -25.60
N LEU A 376 -3.24 -12.70 -24.88
CA LEU A 376 -3.26 -13.01 -23.44
C LEU A 376 -3.01 -14.50 -23.17
N LEU A 377 -3.50 -15.38 -24.03
CA LEU A 377 -3.26 -16.82 -23.95
C LEU A 377 -1.82 -17.18 -24.30
N SER A 378 -1.20 -16.54 -25.29
CA SER A 378 0.21 -16.80 -25.62
C SER A 378 1.15 -16.42 -24.49
N ILE A 379 0.82 -15.39 -23.70
CA ILE A 379 1.52 -15.07 -22.44
C ILE A 379 1.33 -16.23 -21.45
N ARG A 380 0.10 -16.66 -21.21
CA ARG A 380 -0.20 -17.75 -20.25
C ARG A 380 0.44 -19.09 -20.64
N ARG A 381 0.54 -19.38 -21.94
CA ARG A 381 1.17 -20.58 -22.51
C ARG A 381 2.70 -20.49 -22.62
N HIS A 382 3.30 -19.35 -22.23
CA HIS A 382 4.74 -19.08 -22.37
C HIS A 382 5.25 -19.06 -23.81
N GLU A 383 4.38 -18.78 -24.78
CA GLU A 383 4.71 -18.71 -26.21
C GLU A 383 5.37 -17.37 -26.57
N CYS A 384 5.06 -16.30 -25.84
CA CYS A 384 5.73 -15.01 -25.98
C CYS A 384 6.93 -14.91 -25.05
N THR A 385 8.00 -14.27 -25.51
CA THR A 385 9.14 -13.97 -24.64
C THR A 385 8.79 -12.86 -23.65
N TYR A 386 9.42 -12.90 -22.48
CA TYR A 386 9.26 -11.90 -21.44
C TYR A 386 9.47 -10.45 -21.95
N GLN A 387 10.47 -10.25 -22.82
CA GLN A 387 10.77 -8.94 -23.41
C GLN A 387 9.66 -8.45 -24.32
N VAL A 388 9.10 -9.32 -25.17
CA VAL A 388 7.96 -8.97 -26.05
C VAL A 388 6.76 -8.48 -25.23
N VAL A 389 6.47 -9.13 -24.09
CA VAL A 389 5.37 -8.71 -23.23
C VAL A 389 5.67 -7.35 -22.58
N LYS A 390 6.88 -7.13 -22.09
CA LYS A 390 7.30 -5.83 -21.54
C LYS A 390 7.20 -4.69 -22.55
N ASP A 391 7.66 -4.92 -23.78
CA ASP A 391 7.60 -3.91 -24.84
C ASP A 391 6.14 -3.55 -25.16
N ARG A 392 5.26 -4.56 -25.18
CA ARG A 392 3.82 -4.34 -25.37
C ARG A 392 3.18 -3.59 -24.19
N ILE A 393 3.60 -3.87 -22.95
CA ILE A 393 3.16 -3.14 -21.76
C ILE A 393 3.50 -1.65 -21.89
N GLU A 394 4.77 -1.31 -22.20
CA GLU A 394 5.18 0.08 -22.32
C GLU A 394 4.50 0.80 -23.48
N LEU A 395 4.30 0.11 -24.61
CA LEU A 395 3.54 0.64 -25.74
C LEU A 395 2.11 1.03 -25.32
N VAL A 396 1.36 0.10 -24.73
CA VAL A 396 -0.04 0.35 -24.32
C VAL A 396 -0.13 1.43 -23.24
N ARG A 397 0.82 1.47 -22.31
CA ARG A 397 0.89 2.56 -21.31
C ARG A 397 1.11 3.93 -21.97
N GLY A 398 2.01 4.00 -22.94
CA GLY A 398 2.26 5.22 -23.72
C GLY A 398 1.01 5.67 -24.47
N GLU A 399 0.27 4.74 -25.08
CA GLU A 399 -1.00 5.03 -25.75
C GLU A 399 -2.04 5.60 -24.77
N ILE A 400 -2.22 4.99 -23.59
CA ILE A 400 -3.14 5.48 -22.55
C ILE A 400 -2.74 6.90 -22.11
N ASP A 401 -1.45 7.15 -21.89
CA ASP A 401 -0.97 8.47 -21.48
C ASP A 401 -1.26 9.55 -22.54
N VAL A 402 -1.13 9.21 -23.82
CA VAL A 402 -1.49 10.11 -24.94
C VAL A 402 -3.00 10.35 -24.98
N LEU A 403 -3.81 9.29 -24.89
CA LEU A 403 -5.26 9.39 -24.89
C LEU A 403 -5.78 10.26 -23.74
N LEU A 404 -5.25 10.08 -22.54
CA LEU A 404 -5.61 10.89 -21.39
C LEU A 404 -5.17 12.36 -21.53
N LYS A 405 -4.12 12.67 -22.29
CA LYS A 405 -3.67 14.06 -22.51
C LYS A 405 -4.35 14.73 -23.70
N SER A 406 -5.06 13.98 -24.53
CA SER A 406 -5.75 14.52 -25.70
C SER A 406 -6.89 15.43 -25.29
N ASP A 407 -7.03 16.55 -26.01
CA ASP A 407 -8.17 17.48 -25.86
C ASP A 407 -9.50 16.83 -26.26
N ASN A 408 -9.47 15.72 -27.00
CA ASN A 408 -10.64 14.93 -27.40
C ASN A 408 -11.07 13.89 -26.35
N CYS A 409 -10.42 13.85 -25.18
CA CYS A 409 -10.78 12.90 -24.14
C CYS A 409 -12.11 13.30 -23.46
N GLU A 410 -13.20 12.62 -23.81
CA GLU A 410 -14.54 12.87 -23.26
C GLU A 410 -14.74 12.32 -21.83
N LEU A 411 -13.75 11.61 -21.29
CA LEU A 411 -13.84 11.04 -19.94
C LEU A 411 -13.88 12.15 -18.89
N LYS A 412 -14.88 12.07 -18.02
CA LYS A 412 -14.95 12.87 -16.79
C LYS A 412 -13.77 12.56 -15.88
N ASN A 413 -13.39 13.53 -15.04
CA ASN A 413 -12.30 13.34 -14.08
C ASN A 413 -12.59 12.21 -13.07
N SER A 414 -13.79 12.18 -12.50
CA SER A 414 -14.21 11.20 -11.50
C SER A 414 -15.57 10.58 -11.84
N ALA A 415 -15.85 9.43 -11.23
CA ALA A 415 -17.12 8.73 -11.36
C ALA A 415 -18.28 9.58 -10.81
N TYR A 416 -19.46 9.44 -11.40
CA TYR A 416 -20.64 10.14 -10.92
C TYR A 416 -21.28 9.37 -9.76
N VAL A 417 -20.96 9.81 -8.53
CA VAL A 417 -21.28 9.09 -7.29
C VAL A 417 -22.78 9.10 -6.95
N ASN A 418 -23.47 10.21 -7.21
CA ASN A 418 -24.83 10.43 -6.72
C ASN A 418 -25.83 9.35 -7.18
N PRO A 419 -25.90 8.94 -8.48
CA PRO A 419 -26.82 7.88 -8.89
C PRO A 419 -26.54 6.52 -8.24
N ILE A 420 -25.27 6.18 -8.00
CA ILE A 420 -24.85 4.93 -7.35
C ILE A 420 -25.34 4.93 -5.89
N GLU A 421 -25.13 6.04 -5.19
CA GLU A 421 -25.59 6.22 -3.82
C GLU A 421 -27.13 6.19 -3.73
N GLN A 422 -27.84 6.89 -4.61
CA GLN A 422 -29.31 6.88 -4.64
C GLN A 422 -29.86 5.47 -4.90
N LEU A 423 -29.26 4.73 -5.84
CA LEU A 423 -29.66 3.35 -6.11
C LEU A 423 -29.44 2.47 -4.87
N MET A 424 -28.26 2.54 -4.24
CA MET A 424 -27.97 1.82 -3.00
C MET A 424 -28.98 2.13 -1.89
N LEU A 425 -29.28 3.42 -1.66
CA LEU A 425 -30.25 3.83 -0.65
C LEU A 425 -31.67 3.34 -0.98
N SER A 426 -32.05 3.34 -2.26
CA SER A 426 -33.34 2.83 -2.70
C SER A 426 -33.49 1.33 -2.45
N ILE A 427 -32.43 0.55 -2.66
CA ILE A 427 -32.39 -0.89 -2.39
C ILE A 427 -32.54 -1.14 -0.88
N ARG A 428 -31.81 -0.39 -0.05
CA ARG A 428 -31.89 -0.51 1.42
C ARG A 428 -33.30 -0.24 1.95
N ARG A 429 -33.97 0.79 1.43
CA ARG A 429 -35.34 1.13 1.82
C ARG A 429 -36.37 0.05 1.48
N LYS A 430 -36.13 -0.75 0.44
CA LYS A 430 -37.03 -1.87 0.06
C LYS A 430 -36.87 -3.10 0.94
N ILE A 431 -35.75 -3.22 1.64
CA ILE A 431 -35.39 -4.38 2.47
C ILE A 431 -35.70 -4.11 3.96
N CYS A 432 -35.96 -2.84 4.31
CA CYS A 432 -36.51 -2.45 5.60
C CYS A 432 -37.94 -2.95 5.83
#